data_AF-A0A5N9C4S2-F1
#
_entry.id   AF-A0A5N9C4S2-F1
#
_cell.length_a   1.000
_cell.length_b   1.000
_cell.length_c   1.000
_cell.angle_alpha   90.00
_cell.angle_beta   90.00
_cell.angle_gamma   90.00
#
_symmetry.space_group_name_H-M   'P 1'
#
loop_
_entity.id
_entity.type
_entity.pdbx_description
1 polymer ?
#
loop_
_entity_poly.entity_id
_entity_poly.type
_entity_poly.pdbx_seq_one_letter_code
_entity_poly.pdbx_strand_id
1 'polypeptide(L)'
;MKFNLYNINNQSKSIRLLIGLGALLFLSGCWLDASAHTYIGGDLNSFFTPWHAVLYSGYVILTISILLEKYISKNSSWDMGFLGITIFGIGGVSDAIWHTILGIEEGIEALISPSHLFLFIGGFLMLAHIIASQPSKKSLDFSTIISIASIYSLIMFITQFMNPFLSVYEFFFTDWKQELAAGSLFFQALLTNIVFLYILKFNISKKQIVIIYLTSFLLLSIHALLGDQNKMILIILTGFIYSVILIPILHWFFQTKNPLKIQISGALIAATYGGILILYIFISSQFFWETLEIKWRFYGLGGLIFMPGLFGFLIGNLYSKNS
;
A
#
# COMPACT_ATOMS: atom_id res chain seq x y z
N MET A 1 -12.00 38.33 16.91
CA MET A 1 -12.43 36.92 17.05
C MET A 1 -12.45 36.14 15.72
N LYS A 2 -13.09 36.63 14.65
CA LYS A 2 -13.10 35.97 13.31
C LYS A 2 -11.72 35.78 12.66
N PHE A 3 -10.81 36.74 12.82
CA PHE A 3 -9.45 36.67 12.27
C PHE A 3 -8.60 35.55 12.91
N ASN A 4 -8.75 35.33 14.22
CA ASN A 4 -8.02 34.27 14.95
C ASN A 4 -8.52 32.86 14.55
N LEU A 5 -9.83 32.69 14.37
CA LEU A 5 -10.42 31.43 13.92
C LEU A 5 -10.03 31.09 12.47
N TYR A 6 -9.93 32.10 11.61
CA TYR A 6 -9.48 31.94 10.23
C TYR A 6 -8.01 31.47 10.15
N ASN A 7 -7.13 32.05 10.98
CA ASN A 7 -5.72 31.64 11.05
C ASN A 7 -5.53 30.21 11.56
N ILE A 8 -6.27 29.81 12.61
CA ILE A 8 -6.20 28.45 13.16
C ILE A 8 -6.65 27.42 12.12
N ASN A 9 -7.72 27.70 11.37
CA ASN A 9 -8.21 26.80 10.32
C ASN A 9 -7.23 26.66 9.15
N ASN A 10 -6.54 27.73 8.75
CA ASN A 10 -5.51 27.66 7.71
C ASN A 10 -4.27 26.91 8.19
N GLN A 11 -3.80 27.17 9.42
CA GLN A 11 -2.68 26.44 10.03
C GLN A 11 -2.98 24.94 10.11
N SER A 12 -4.19 24.56 10.54
CA SER A 12 -4.62 23.16 10.57
C SER A 12 -4.56 22.51 9.18
N LYS A 13 -5.06 23.17 8.13
CA LYS A 13 -4.99 22.65 6.75
C LYS A 13 -3.56 22.47 6.26
N SER A 14 -2.69 23.44 6.51
CA SER A 14 -1.27 23.38 6.13
C SER A 14 -0.55 22.23 6.83
N ILE A 15 -0.79 22.04 8.13
CA ILE A 15 -0.20 20.92 8.89
C ILE A 15 -0.71 19.60 8.36
N ARG A 16 -2.01 19.46 8.09
CA ARG A 16 -2.53 18.23 7.50
C ARG A 16 -1.88 17.95 6.15
N LEU A 17 -1.71 18.96 5.29
CA LEU A 17 -1.00 18.76 4.02
C LEU A 17 0.42 18.23 4.25
N LEU A 18 1.18 18.80 5.20
CA LEU A 18 2.52 18.33 5.56
C LEU A 18 2.50 16.88 6.07
N ILE A 19 1.50 16.50 6.86
CA ILE A 19 1.30 15.12 7.31
C ILE A 19 1.10 14.18 6.10
N GLY A 20 0.26 14.57 5.13
CA GLY A 20 0.05 13.78 3.92
C GLY A 20 1.31 13.64 3.07
N LEU A 21 2.05 14.72 2.87
CA LEU A 21 3.33 14.69 2.14
C LEU A 21 4.40 13.88 2.88
N GLY A 22 4.45 13.99 4.21
CA GLY A 22 5.31 13.19 5.06
C GLY A 22 4.99 11.70 4.95
N ALA A 23 3.71 11.32 4.91
CA ALA A 23 3.28 9.94 4.70
C ALA A 23 3.70 9.37 3.34
N LEU A 24 3.64 10.18 2.28
CA LEU A 24 4.13 9.78 0.95
C LEU A 24 5.64 9.62 0.94
N LEU A 25 6.38 10.58 1.50
CA LEU A 25 7.83 10.55 1.52
C LEU A 25 8.35 9.38 2.35
N PHE A 26 7.75 9.17 3.52
CA PHE A 26 8.07 8.05 4.40
C PHE A 26 7.92 6.71 3.68
N LEU A 27 6.75 6.45 3.06
CA LEU A 27 6.54 5.18 2.36
C LEU A 27 7.35 5.05 1.06
N SER A 28 7.56 6.16 0.34
CA SER A 28 8.46 6.16 -0.82
C SER A 28 9.88 5.77 -0.40
N GLY A 29 10.33 6.28 0.76
CA GLY A 29 11.61 5.91 1.37
C GLY A 29 11.68 4.43 1.72
N CYS A 30 10.64 3.85 2.33
CA CYS A 30 10.59 2.41 2.60
C CYS A 30 10.74 1.58 1.32
N TRP A 31 9.99 1.90 0.28
CA TRP A 31 10.09 1.17 -1.00
C TRP A 31 11.43 1.38 -1.71
N LEU A 32 12.02 2.58 -1.59
CA LEU A 32 13.35 2.85 -2.13
C LEU A 32 14.41 2.03 -1.42
N ASP A 33 14.30 1.89 -0.11
CA ASP A 33 15.20 1.06 0.70
C ASP A 33 15.07 -0.43 0.34
N ALA A 34 13.85 -0.96 0.23
CA ALA A 34 13.64 -2.32 -0.28
C ALA A 34 14.15 -2.53 -1.72
N SER A 35 14.06 -1.49 -2.57
CA SER A 35 14.65 -1.49 -3.91
C SER A 35 16.17 -1.67 -3.83
N ALA A 36 16.84 -0.94 -2.93
CA ALA A 36 18.28 -1.03 -2.76
C ALA A 36 18.70 -2.42 -2.26
N HIS A 37 18.01 -2.95 -1.25
CA HIS A 37 18.26 -4.30 -0.73
C HIS A 37 18.09 -5.38 -1.82
N THR A 38 17.13 -5.22 -2.73
CA THR A 38 16.88 -6.19 -3.80
C THR A 38 17.86 -6.10 -4.96
N TYR A 39 18.17 -4.89 -5.43
CA TYR A 39 18.87 -4.70 -6.70
C TYR A 39 20.35 -4.29 -6.57
N ILE A 40 20.74 -3.71 -5.43
CA ILE A 40 22.13 -3.31 -5.19
C ILE A 40 22.86 -4.39 -4.36
N GLY A 41 22.16 -5.08 -3.45
CA GLY A 41 22.77 -6.15 -2.64
C GLY A 41 23.90 -5.65 -1.72
N GLY A 42 24.75 -6.57 -1.22
CA GLY A 42 25.72 -6.44 -0.10
C GLY A 42 26.76 -5.30 -0.06
N ASP A 43 26.60 -4.22 -0.83
CA ASP A 43 27.32 -2.95 -0.63
C ASP A 43 26.67 -2.05 0.45
N LEU A 44 25.53 -2.47 1.00
CA LEU A 44 24.86 -1.80 2.12
C LEU A 44 25.54 -2.11 3.47
N ASN A 45 26.87 -2.22 3.56
CA ASN A 45 27.61 -2.59 4.79
C ASN A 45 27.45 -1.62 5.99
N SER A 46 26.54 -0.66 5.90
CA SER A 46 26.24 0.34 6.90
C SER A 46 24.74 0.62 6.91
N PHE A 47 24.20 0.83 8.11
CA PHE A 47 22.85 1.35 8.31
C PHE A 47 22.64 2.74 7.67
N PHE A 48 23.67 3.57 7.61
CA PHE A 48 23.55 4.94 7.10
C PHE A 48 23.67 4.98 5.58
N THR A 49 22.53 4.91 4.90
CA THR A 49 22.43 4.92 3.43
C THR A 49 21.56 6.08 2.93
N PRO A 50 21.67 6.48 1.65
CA PRO A 50 20.80 7.50 1.08
C PRO A 50 19.31 7.14 1.18
N TRP A 51 18.94 5.87 1.04
CA TRP A 51 17.56 5.38 1.11
C TRP A 51 16.99 5.46 2.53
N HIS A 52 17.79 5.09 3.54
CA HIS A 52 17.45 5.34 4.95
C HIS A 52 17.26 6.83 5.21
N ALA A 53 18.12 7.71 4.66
CA ALA A 53 17.95 9.15 4.83
C ALA A 53 16.60 9.64 4.28
N VAL A 54 16.13 9.13 3.13
CA VAL A 54 14.80 9.45 2.59
C VAL A 54 13.70 8.95 3.54
N LEU A 55 13.74 7.68 3.96
CA LEU A 55 12.78 7.08 4.90
C LEU A 55 12.69 7.89 6.21
N TYR A 56 13.83 8.13 6.86
CA TYR A 56 13.88 8.84 8.14
C TYR A 56 13.51 10.32 8.01
N SER A 57 13.76 10.96 6.85
CA SER A 57 13.27 12.32 6.60
C SER A 57 11.74 12.38 6.58
N GLY A 58 11.08 11.40 5.97
CA GLY A 58 9.62 11.26 6.00
C GLY A 58 9.09 11.04 7.42
N TYR A 59 9.75 10.17 8.19
CA TYR A 59 9.44 9.94 9.61
C TYR A 59 9.57 11.23 10.45
N VAL A 60 10.64 12.01 10.27
CA VAL A 60 10.85 13.28 10.98
C VAL A 60 9.76 14.29 10.62
N ILE A 61 9.41 14.43 9.34
CA ILE A 61 8.34 15.32 8.89
C ILE A 61 7.00 14.91 9.51
N LEU A 62 6.67 13.62 9.52
CA LEU A 62 5.46 13.11 10.16
C LEU A 62 5.46 13.40 11.67
N THR A 63 6.56 13.10 12.35
CA THR A 63 6.72 13.30 13.79
C THR A 63 6.49 14.76 14.16
N ILE A 64 7.20 15.68 13.51
CA ILE A 64 7.06 17.11 13.75
C ILE A 64 5.62 17.56 13.45
N SER A 65 5.04 17.12 12.33
CA SER A 65 3.71 17.57 11.92
C SER A 65 2.61 17.06 12.87
N ILE A 66 2.69 15.82 13.35
CA ILE A 66 1.77 15.25 14.35
C ILE A 66 1.92 15.99 15.69
N LEU A 67 3.16 16.25 16.14
CA LEU A 67 3.39 16.99 17.38
C LEU A 67 2.88 18.44 17.29
N LEU A 68 3.06 19.10 16.15
CA LEU A 68 2.52 20.43 15.88
C LEU A 68 0.99 20.43 15.85
N GLU A 69 0.36 19.45 15.21
CA GLU A 69 -1.10 19.28 15.21
C GLU A 69 -1.63 19.19 16.65
N LYS A 70 -0.99 18.36 17.48
CA LYS A 70 -1.35 18.18 18.89
C LYS A 70 -1.12 19.43 19.72
N TYR A 71 -0.01 20.13 19.52
CA TYR A 71 0.30 21.38 20.20
C TYR A 71 -0.76 22.46 19.89
N ILE A 72 -1.12 22.65 18.61
CA ILE A 72 -2.10 23.67 18.19
C ILE A 72 -3.51 23.32 18.66
N SER A 73 -3.89 22.04 18.58
CA SER A 73 -5.18 21.56 19.10
C SER A 73 -5.24 21.51 20.64
N LYS A 74 -4.12 21.78 21.33
CA LYS A 74 -3.94 21.62 22.78
C LYS A 74 -4.32 20.22 23.26
N ASN A 75 -4.12 19.21 22.41
CA ASN A 75 -4.41 17.83 22.72
C ASN A 75 -3.15 17.12 23.25
N SER A 76 -3.13 16.85 24.55
CA SER A 76 -2.05 16.14 25.23
C SER A 76 -2.30 14.63 25.37
N SER A 77 -3.31 14.07 24.71
CA SER A 77 -3.65 12.65 24.84
C SER A 77 -2.52 11.75 24.34
N TRP A 78 -2.35 10.60 24.99
CA TRP A 78 -1.48 9.53 24.52
C TRP A 78 -2.26 8.69 23.51
N ASP A 79 -2.20 9.10 22.24
CA ASP A 79 -2.92 8.49 21.14
C ASP A 79 -2.00 7.66 20.22
N MET A 80 -2.61 7.08 19.19
CA MET A 80 -1.94 6.28 18.15
C MET A 80 -0.76 7.02 17.52
N GLY A 81 -0.85 8.35 17.36
CA GLY A 81 0.22 9.14 16.75
C GLY A 81 1.45 9.19 17.64
N PHE A 82 1.26 9.45 18.94
CA PHE A 82 2.36 9.45 19.91
C PHE A 82 2.97 8.05 20.09
N LEU A 83 2.13 7.02 20.18
CA LEU A 83 2.59 5.62 20.25
C LEU A 83 3.38 5.23 19.00
N GLY A 84 2.88 5.60 17.82
CA GLY A 84 3.53 5.32 16.54
C GLY A 84 4.92 5.97 16.44
N ILE A 85 5.04 7.25 16.80
CA ILE A 85 6.33 7.96 16.87
C ILE A 85 7.29 7.22 17.80
N THR A 86 6.84 6.86 19.00
CA THR A 86 7.70 6.23 20.02
C THR A 86 8.15 4.84 19.58
N ILE A 87 7.22 3.99 19.12
CA ILE A 87 7.51 2.62 18.69
C ILE A 87 8.42 2.63 17.46
N PHE A 88 8.17 3.52 16.49
CA PHE A 88 9.03 3.65 15.33
C PHE A 88 10.44 4.11 15.72
N GLY A 89 10.56 5.11 16.60
CA GLY A 89 11.85 5.58 17.09
C GLY A 89 12.65 4.48 17.80
N ILE A 90 12.00 3.69 18.64
CA ILE A 90 12.62 2.52 19.28
C ILE A 90 13.02 1.47 18.22
N GLY A 91 12.14 1.21 17.25
CA GLY A 91 12.40 0.32 16.12
C GLY A 91 13.65 0.73 15.38
N GLY A 92 13.79 2.00 14.98
CA GLY A 92 14.92 2.49 14.20
C GLY A 92 16.24 2.49 14.96
N VAL A 93 16.23 2.78 16.26
CA VAL A 93 17.43 2.61 17.11
C VAL A 93 17.80 1.13 17.23
N SER A 94 16.81 0.26 17.42
CA SER A 94 17.03 -1.19 17.50
C SER A 94 17.57 -1.74 16.20
N ASP A 95 17.08 -1.23 15.07
CA ASP A 95 17.50 -1.60 13.71
C ASP A 95 18.96 -1.20 13.45
N ALA A 96 19.34 0.03 13.79
CA ALA A 96 20.73 0.48 13.71
C ALA A 96 21.68 -0.38 14.56
N ILE A 97 21.26 -0.74 15.78
CA ILE A 97 22.01 -1.63 16.67
C ILE A 97 22.11 -3.03 16.05
N TRP A 98 21.01 -3.55 15.51
CA TRP A 98 20.94 -4.86 14.87
C TRP A 98 21.93 -4.96 13.72
N HIS A 99 21.88 -4.00 12.79
CA HIS A 99 22.81 -3.94 11.66
C HIS A 99 24.27 -3.79 12.06
N THR A 100 24.55 -3.17 13.21
CA THR A 100 25.92 -3.00 13.71
C THR A 100 26.46 -4.27 14.39
N ILE A 101 25.63 -5.02 15.10
CA ILE A 101 26.07 -6.15 15.95
C ILE A 101 25.87 -7.49 15.24
N LEU A 102 24.72 -7.68 14.57
CA LEU A 102 24.29 -8.95 13.99
C LEU A 102 24.44 -9.00 12.47
N GLY A 103 24.64 -7.84 11.84
CA GLY A 103 24.70 -7.70 10.39
C GLY A 103 23.33 -7.43 9.77
N ILE A 104 23.26 -7.49 8.44
CA ILE A 104 22.07 -7.16 7.66
C ILE A 104 21.36 -8.45 7.27
N GLU A 105 20.05 -8.49 7.52
CA GLU A 105 19.21 -9.63 7.18
C GLU A 105 19.09 -9.81 5.66
N GLU A 106 19.03 -11.07 5.22
CA GLU A 106 18.86 -11.43 3.82
C GLU A 106 17.49 -12.05 3.54
N GLY A 107 16.98 -11.84 2.33
CA GLY A 107 15.73 -12.44 1.86
C GLY A 107 14.52 -12.00 2.69
N ILE A 108 13.73 -12.97 3.15
CA ILE A 108 12.48 -12.71 3.89
C ILE A 108 12.76 -12.25 5.32
N GLU A 109 13.92 -12.58 5.89
CA GLU A 109 14.26 -12.26 7.29
C GLU A 109 14.19 -10.76 7.56
N ALA A 110 14.59 -9.93 6.59
CA ALA A 110 14.47 -8.47 6.67
C ALA A 110 13.03 -7.97 6.88
N LEU A 111 12.01 -8.73 6.49
CA LEU A 111 10.60 -8.33 6.65
C LEU A 111 9.94 -8.87 7.93
N ILE A 112 10.59 -9.82 8.59
CA ILE A 112 10.04 -10.48 9.79
C ILE A 112 10.93 -10.27 11.01
N SER A 113 12.08 -9.61 10.86
CA SER A 113 12.97 -9.37 11.99
C SER A 113 12.34 -8.45 13.02
N PRO A 114 12.67 -8.62 14.32
CA PRO A 114 12.03 -7.85 15.38
C PRO A 114 12.17 -6.32 15.20
N SER A 115 13.31 -5.81 14.72
CA SER A 115 13.50 -4.36 14.51
C SER A 115 12.54 -3.81 13.45
N HIS A 116 12.46 -4.48 12.30
CA HIS A 116 11.56 -4.13 11.20
C HIS A 116 10.08 -4.22 11.60
N LEU A 117 9.69 -5.22 12.39
CA LEU A 117 8.32 -5.32 12.90
C LEU A 117 7.95 -4.12 13.78
N PHE A 118 8.86 -3.61 14.62
CA PHE A 118 8.64 -2.38 15.38
C PHE A 118 8.49 -1.16 14.46
N LEU A 119 9.33 -1.04 13.42
CA LEU A 119 9.21 0.01 12.41
C LEU A 119 7.84 -0.05 11.69
N PHE A 120 7.37 -1.24 11.31
CA PHE A 120 6.07 -1.42 10.65
C PHE A 120 4.91 -1.06 11.56
N ILE A 121 4.92 -1.51 12.82
CA ILE A 121 3.88 -1.17 13.79
C ILE A 121 3.87 0.34 14.06
N GLY A 122 5.03 0.95 14.27
CA GLY A 122 5.16 2.38 14.50
C GLY A 122 4.65 3.20 13.32
N GLY A 123 5.09 2.86 12.11
CA GLY A 123 4.65 3.49 10.86
C GLY A 123 3.15 3.33 10.64
N PHE A 124 2.59 2.14 10.85
CA PHE A 124 1.16 1.89 10.74
C PHE A 124 0.36 2.77 11.71
N LEU A 125 0.78 2.87 12.97
CA LEU A 125 0.10 3.68 13.98
C LEU A 125 0.15 5.18 13.65
N MET A 126 1.28 5.68 13.13
CA MET A 126 1.39 7.06 12.66
C MET A 126 0.42 7.33 11.50
N LEU A 127 0.33 6.42 10.53
CA LEU A 127 -0.62 6.55 9.42
C LEU A 127 -2.08 6.46 9.90
N ALA A 128 -2.37 5.52 10.79
CA ALA A 128 -3.70 5.35 11.38
C ALA A 128 -4.14 6.60 12.15
N HIS A 129 -3.22 7.29 12.84
CA HIS A 129 -3.50 8.56 13.49
C HIS A 129 -4.01 9.62 12.50
N ILE A 130 -3.44 9.71 11.29
CA ILE A 130 -3.89 10.67 10.25
C ILE A 130 -5.35 10.44 9.88
N ILE A 131 -5.78 9.18 9.82
CA ILE A 131 -7.16 8.79 9.53
C ILE A 131 -8.06 9.14 10.72
N ALA A 132 -7.60 8.85 11.94
CA ALA A 132 -8.34 9.11 13.17
C ALA A 132 -8.50 10.60 13.49
N SER A 133 -7.52 11.43 13.13
CA SER A 133 -7.53 12.88 13.33
C SER A 133 -8.27 13.65 12.22
N GLN A 134 -8.95 12.94 11.32
CA GLN A 134 -9.74 13.53 10.24
C GLN A 134 -10.72 14.61 10.77
N PRO A 135 -10.62 15.87 10.32
CA PRO A 135 -11.43 16.98 10.83
C PRO A 135 -12.92 16.88 10.54
N SER A 136 -13.30 16.17 9.47
CA SER A 136 -14.68 16.07 9.00
C SER A 136 -15.03 14.66 8.57
N LYS A 137 -16.13 14.15 9.13
CA LYS A 137 -16.75 12.88 8.70
C LYS A 137 -17.47 13.00 7.34
N LYS A 138 -17.68 14.23 6.83
CA LYS A 138 -18.42 14.45 5.58
C LYS A 138 -17.58 14.23 4.33
N SER A 139 -16.26 14.38 4.39
CA SER A 139 -15.38 14.19 3.24
C SER A 139 -13.97 13.92 3.70
N LEU A 140 -13.31 12.95 3.07
CA LEU A 140 -11.89 12.72 3.24
C LEU A 140 -11.08 13.83 2.56
N ASP A 141 -10.07 14.34 3.22
CA ASP A 141 -9.12 15.25 2.60
C ASP A 141 -7.92 14.50 2.02
N PHE A 142 -7.01 15.24 1.39
CA PHE A 142 -5.82 14.69 0.75
C PHE A 142 -5.02 13.78 1.70
N SER A 143 -4.72 14.24 2.90
CA SER A 143 -3.85 13.54 3.85
C SER A 143 -4.42 12.21 4.30
N THR A 144 -5.73 12.13 4.48
CA THR A 144 -6.38 10.86 4.82
C THR A 144 -6.44 9.90 3.63
N ILE A 145 -6.70 10.39 2.41
CA ILE A 145 -6.67 9.56 1.19
C ILE A 145 -5.27 8.97 1.00
N ILE A 146 -4.25 9.80 1.13
CA ILE A 146 -2.86 9.40 1.04
C ILE A 146 -2.48 8.45 2.16
N SER A 147 -2.88 8.71 3.41
CA SER A 147 -2.58 7.80 4.51
C SER A 147 -3.19 6.42 4.30
N ILE A 148 -4.44 6.34 3.81
CA ILE A 148 -5.07 5.06 3.46
C ILE A 148 -4.29 4.35 2.35
N ALA A 149 -3.85 5.07 1.31
CA ALA A 149 -3.01 4.50 0.27
C ALA A 149 -1.66 4.02 0.81
N SER A 150 -1.03 4.79 1.69
CA SER A 150 0.22 4.42 2.36
C SER A 150 0.05 3.21 3.29
N ILE A 151 -1.08 3.06 3.99
CA ILE A 151 -1.38 1.86 4.78
C ILE A 151 -1.53 0.65 3.86
N TYR A 152 -2.27 0.78 2.76
CA TYR A 152 -2.39 -0.33 1.82
C TYR A 152 -1.02 -0.69 1.21
N SER A 153 -0.23 0.33 0.87
CA SER A 153 1.14 0.16 0.40
C SER A 153 2.04 -0.49 1.46
N LEU A 154 1.92 -0.15 2.74
CA LEU A 154 2.63 -0.79 3.83
C LEU A 154 2.25 -2.27 3.97
N ILE A 155 0.96 -2.60 3.81
CA ILE A 155 0.51 -4.01 3.80
C ILE A 155 1.15 -4.76 2.62
N MET A 156 1.18 -4.17 1.43
CA MET A 156 1.89 -4.74 0.28
C MET A 156 3.39 -4.85 0.50
N PHE A 157 4.00 -3.91 1.22
CA PHE A 157 5.43 -3.89 1.57
C PHE A 157 5.79 -5.03 2.50
N ILE A 158 5.06 -5.19 3.61
CA ILE A 158 5.29 -6.28 4.58
C ILE A 158 5.14 -7.64 3.90
N THR A 159 4.22 -7.73 2.94
CA THR A 159 3.91 -8.96 2.20
C THR A 159 4.56 -9.02 0.82
N GLN A 160 5.60 -8.22 0.57
CA GLN A 160 6.19 -8.07 -0.77
C GLN A 160 6.77 -9.36 -1.34
N PHE A 161 7.23 -10.27 -0.47
CA PHE A 161 7.69 -11.61 -0.83
C PHE A 161 6.59 -12.49 -1.46
N MET A 162 5.32 -12.11 -1.27
CA MET A 162 4.14 -12.71 -1.92
C MET A 162 3.39 -11.67 -2.74
N ASN A 163 4.10 -10.80 -3.47
CA ASN A 163 3.46 -9.88 -4.41
C ASN A 163 3.64 -10.36 -5.87
N PRO A 164 2.54 -10.66 -6.60
CA PRO A 164 2.64 -11.26 -7.92
C PRO A 164 3.19 -10.30 -8.98
N PHE A 165 3.13 -8.98 -8.76
CA PHE A 165 3.71 -7.99 -9.67
C PHE A 165 5.21 -7.85 -9.49
N LEU A 166 5.74 -8.16 -8.30
CA LEU A 166 7.17 -8.18 -8.04
C LEU A 166 7.80 -9.52 -8.48
N SER A 167 7.08 -10.62 -8.23
CA SER A 167 7.51 -12.01 -8.48
C SER A 167 6.85 -12.66 -9.71
N VAL A 168 6.50 -11.86 -10.72
CA VAL A 168 5.83 -12.33 -11.96
C VAL A 168 6.56 -13.49 -12.66
N TYR A 169 7.89 -13.59 -12.48
CA TYR A 169 8.72 -14.66 -13.03
C TYR A 169 8.24 -16.06 -12.62
N GLU A 170 7.70 -16.21 -11.42
CA GLU A 170 7.22 -17.48 -10.89
C GLU A 170 6.05 -18.06 -11.71
N PHE A 171 5.29 -17.22 -12.42
CA PHE A 171 4.19 -17.65 -13.27
C PHE A 171 4.64 -18.40 -14.54
N PHE A 172 5.93 -18.41 -14.87
CA PHE A 172 6.46 -19.11 -16.06
C PHE A 172 6.90 -20.55 -15.76
N PHE A 173 6.75 -21.00 -14.52
CA PHE A 173 7.13 -22.34 -14.07
C PHE A 173 5.90 -23.23 -13.82
N THR A 174 6.14 -24.54 -13.74
CA THR A 174 5.12 -25.60 -13.54
C THR A 174 5.43 -26.51 -12.36
N ASP A 175 6.45 -26.16 -11.57
CA ASP A 175 6.78 -26.83 -10.32
C ASP A 175 6.03 -26.15 -9.16
N TRP A 176 6.49 -26.37 -7.93
CA TRP A 176 5.96 -25.74 -6.71
C TRP A 176 5.87 -24.20 -6.79
N LYS A 177 6.66 -23.55 -7.67
CA LYS A 177 6.58 -22.10 -7.89
C LYS A 177 5.24 -21.69 -8.52
N GLN A 178 4.63 -22.56 -9.32
CA GLN A 178 3.33 -22.29 -9.91
C GLN A 178 2.24 -22.15 -8.83
N GLU A 179 2.33 -22.97 -7.77
CA GLU A 179 1.41 -22.94 -6.63
C GLU A 179 1.58 -21.64 -5.83
N LEU A 180 2.83 -21.24 -5.57
CA LEU A 180 3.15 -19.98 -4.88
C LEU A 180 2.74 -18.75 -5.70
N ALA A 181 2.96 -18.77 -7.02
CA ALA A 181 2.53 -17.73 -7.93
C ALA A 181 1.01 -17.53 -7.83
N ALA A 182 0.23 -18.60 -7.95
CA ALA A 182 -1.23 -18.55 -7.77
C ALA A 182 -1.62 -18.02 -6.39
N GLY A 183 -0.97 -18.55 -5.34
CA GLY A 183 -1.20 -18.18 -3.96
C GLY A 183 -0.94 -16.69 -3.68
N SER A 184 0.13 -16.13 -4.24
CA SER A 184 0.47 -14.71 -4.10
C SER A 184 -0.61 -13.79 -4.71
N LEU A 185 -1.14 -14.15 -5.89
CA LEU A 185 -2.27 -13.43 -6.49
C LEU A 185 -3.50 -13.50 -5.61
N PHE A 186 -3.86 -14.69 -5.16
CA PHE A 186 -5.04 -14.92 -4.32
C PHE A 186 -4.96 -14.12 -3.02
N PHE A 187 -3.80 -14.14 -2.39
CA PHE A 187 -3.53 -13.42 -1.16
C PHE A 187 -3.60 -11.89 -1.36
N GLN A 188 -2.93 -11.33 -2.37
CA GLN A 188 -2.96 -9.89 -2.61
C GLN A 188 -4.33 -9.39 -3.08
N ALA A 189 -5.05 -10.18 -3.88
CA ALA A 189 -6.43 -9.85 -4.27
C ALA A 189 -7.38 -9.86 -3.05
N LEU A 190 -7.19 -10.79 -2.11
CA LEU A 190 -7.92 -10.79 -0.84
C LEU A 190 -7.65 -9.52 -0.03
N LEU A 191 -6.38 -9.15 0.13
CA LEU A 191 -5.96 -7.92 0.83
C LEU A 191 -6.54 -6.65 0.17
N THR A 192 -6.51 -6.58 -1.17
CA THR A 192 -7.14 -5.51 -1.96
C THR A 192 -8.61 -5.33 -1.56
N ASN A 193 -9.36 -6.43 -1.42
CA ASN A 193 -10.78 -6.38 -1.06
C ASN A 193 -11.03 -6.05 0.42
N ILE A 194 -10.16 -6.50 1.33
CA ILE A 194 -10.22 -6.10 2.74
C ILE A 194 -10.03 -4.58 2.85
N VAL A 195 -9.07 -4.02 2.12
CA VAL A 195 -8.87 -2.56 2.05
C VAL A 195 -10.09 -1.88 1.43
N PHE A 196 -10.67 -2.43 0.37
CA PHE A 196 -11.92 -1.91 -0.20
C PHE A 196 -13.05 -1.84 0.84
N LEU A 197 -13.28 -2.89 1.63
CA LEU A 197 -14.29 -2.84 2.70
C LEU A 197 -13.95 -1.84 3.79
N TYR A 198 -12.68 -1.75 4.16
CA TYR A 198 -12.23 -0.82 5.19
C TYR A 198 -12.52 0.62 4.77
N ILE A 199 -12.20 1.00 3.53
CA ILE A 199 -12.40 2.38 3.05
C ILE A 199 -13.89 2.75 2.90
N LEU A 200 -14.78 1.76 2.73
CA LEU A 200 -16.22 1.97 2.68
C LEU A 200 -16.83 2.37 4.03
N LYS A 201 -16.09 2.24 5.15
CA LYS A 201 -16.52 2.77 6.46
C LYS A 201 -16.50 4.29 6.51
N PHE A 202 -15.87 4.95 5.54
CA PHE A 202 -15.76 6.40 5.44
C PHE A 202 -16.71 6.96 4.38
N ASN A 203 -17.04 8.26 4.49
CA ASN A 203 -17.77 8.96 3.42
C ASN A 203 -16.83 9.26 2.24
N ILE A 204 -16.55 8.24 1.45
CA ILE A 204 -15.58 8.24 0.36
C ILE A 204 -16.27 8.27 -1.00
N SER A 205 -15.70 9.03 -1.94
CA SER A 205 -16.16 9.08 -3.33
C SER A 205 -15.42 8.06 -4.21
N LYS A 206 -16.05 7.63 -5.30
CA LYS A 206 -15.42 6.77 -6.31
C LYS A 206 -14.06 7.29 -6.82
N LYS A 207 -13.90 8.61 -6.97
CA LYS A 207 -12.64 9.23 -7.40
C LYS A 207 -11.52 9.03 -6.37
N GLN A 208 -11.85 9.12 -5.08
CA GLN A 208 -10.88 8.93 -4.00
C GLN A 208 -10.43 7.47 -3.90
N ILE A 209 -11.34 6.51 -4.11
CA ILE A 209 -10.98 5.08 -4.18
C ILE A 209 -9.98 4.82 -5.32
N VAL A 210 -10.23 5.39 -6.50
CA VAL A 210 -9.31 5.30 -7.65
C VAL A 210 -7.95 5.89 -7.33
N ILE A 211 -7.89 7.04 -6.65
CA ILE A 211 -6.64 7.67 -6.21
C ILE A 211 -5.89 6.77 -5.22
N ILE A 212 -6.59 6.13 -4.27
CA ILE A 212 -5.97 5.21 -3.29
C ILE A 212 -5.25 4.07 -4.00
N TYR A 213 -5.95 3.37 -4.91
CA TYR A 213 -5.36 2.25 -5.65
C TYR A 213 -4.21 2.71 -6.55
N LEU A 214 -4.40 3.78 -7.32
CA LEU A 214 -3.34 4.32 -8.18
C LEU A 214 -2.09 4.67 -7.37
N THR A 215 -2.26 5.39 -6.25
CA THR A 215 -1.15 5.77 -5.37
C THR A 215 -0.44 4.55 -4.80
N SER A 216 -1.18 3.50 -4.45
CA SER A 216 -0.61 2.27 -3.90
C SER A 216 0.23 1.51 -4.94
N PHE A 217 -0.21 1.46 -6.20
CA PHE A 217 0.59 0.93 -7.32
C PHE A 217 1.80 1.80 -7.65
N LEU A 218 1.67 3.12 -7.58
CA LEU A 218 2.81 4.03 -7.75
C LEU A 218 3.88 3.79 -6.67
N LEU A 219 3.47 3.65 -5.40
CA LEU A 219 4.40 3.32 -4.32
C LEU A 219 5.04 1.92 -4.52
N LEU A 220 4.24 0.90 -4.88
CA LEU A 220 4.76 -0.43 -5.19
C LEU A 220 5.80 -0.41 -6.32
N SER A 221 5.61 0.44 -7.33
CA SER A 221 6.53 0.53 -8.47
C SER A 221 7.93 1.00 -8.07
N ILE A 222 8.06 1.77 -6.97
CA ILE A 222 9.35 2.25 -6.45
C ILE A 222 10.26 1.08 -6.07
N HIS A 223 9.71 -0.08 -5.71
CA HIS A 223 10.51 -1.29 -5.49
C HIS A 223 11.46 -1.59 -6.66
N ALA A 224 11.03 -1.36 -7.91
CA ALA A 224 11.83 -1.66 -9.09
C ALA A 224 12.74 -0.51 -9.55
N LEU A 225 12.72 0.64 -8.86
CA LEU A 225 13.36 1.89 -9.27
C LEU A 225 14.87 1.76 -9.51
N LEU A 226 15.60 1.06 -8.63
CA LEU A 226 17.06 0.99 -8.65
C LEU A 226 17.63 -0.11 -9.55
N GLY A 227 16.80 -1.00 -10.11
CA GLY A 227 17.31 -2.12 -10.92
C GLY A 227 16.49 -2.51 -12.15
N ASP A 228 15.17 -2.36 -12.12
CA ASP A 228 14.31 -2.79 -13.24
C ASP A 228 13.28 -1.72 -13.60
N GLN A 229 13.73 -0.70 -14.34
CA GLN A 229 12.89 0.43 -14.75
C GLN A 229 11.74 -0.01 -15.66
N ASN A 230 11.92 -1.09 -16.42
CA ASN A 230 10.88 -1.67 -17.26
C ASN A 230 9.74 -2.25 -16.41
N LYS A 231 10.09 -3.04 -15.38
CA LYS A 231 9.13 -3.53 -14.37
C LYS A 231 8.43 -2.38 -13.65
N MET A 232 9.17 -1.32 -13.28
CA MET A 232 8.59 -0.11 -12.68
C MET A 232 7.51 0.50 -13.58
N ILE A 233 7.84 0.78 -14.85
CA ILE A 233 6.90 1.36 -15.83
C ILE A 233 5.68 0.44 -16.01
N LEU A 234 5.89 -0.88 -16.09
CA LEU A 234 4.79 -1.81 -16.28
C LEU A 234 3.85 -1.86 -15.05
N ILE A 235 4.38 -1.80 -13.82
CA ILE A 235 3.57 -1.71 -12.60
C ILE A 235 2.75 -0.41 -12.60
N ILE A 236 3.33 0.72 -13.00
CA ILE A 236 2.62 2.01 -13.11
C ILE A 236 1.48 1.91 -14.13
N LEU A 237 1.76 1.40 -15.33
CA LEU A 237 0.78 1.27 -16.41
C LEU A 237 -0.38 0.35 -16.01
N THR A 238 -0.07 -0.82 -15.46
CA THR A 238 -1.10 -1.78 -15.04
C THR A 238 -1.92 -1.27 -13.85
N GLY A 239 -1.28 -0.58 -12.89
CA GLY A 239 -1.98 0.12 -11.82
C GLY A 239 -2.92 1.23 -12.31
N PHE A 240 -2.50 1.97 -13.34
CA PHE A 240 -3.35 2.96 -14.01
C PHE A 240 -4.56 2.30 -14.71
N ILE A 241 -4.33 1.25 -15.49
CA ILE A 241 -5.40 0.51 -16.18
C ILE A 241 -6.39 -0.07 -15.16
N TYR A 242 -5.89 -0.72 -14.10
CA TYR A 242 -6.71 -1.23 -13.00
C TYR A 242 -7.62 -0.13 -12.44
N SER A 243 -7.02 1.01 -12.10
CA SER A 243 -7.72 2.15 -11.51
C SER A 243 -8.79 2.75 -12.43
N VAL A 244 -8.56 2.77 -13.75
CA VAL A 244 -9.55 3.22 -14.75
C VAL A 244 -10.72 2.24 -14.87
N ILE A 245 -10.44 0.93 -14.92
CA ILE A 245 -11.49 -0.11 -15.00
C ILE A 245 -12.39 -0.10 -13.77
N LEU A 246 -11.87 0.29 -12.59
CA LEU A 246 -12.68 0.40 -11.39
C LEU A 246 -13.76 1.50 -11.47
N ILE A 247 -13.61 2.53 -12.29
CA ILE A 247 -14.56 3.66 -12.36
C ILE A 247 -16.01 3.20 -12.65
N PRO A 248 -16.30 2.43 -13.72
CA PRO A 248 -17.65 1.94 -13.98
C PRO A 248 -18.16 0.98 -12.89
N ILE A 249 -17.31 0.11 -12.33
CA ILE A 249 -17.68 -0.82 -11.25
C ILE A 249 -18.11 -0.04 -10.01
N LEU A 250 -17.31 0.95 -9.60
CA LEU A 250 -17.61 1.82 -8.47
C LEU A 250 -18.85 2.67 -8.72
N HIS A 251 -19.06 3.14 -9.96
CA HIS A 251 -20.27 3.87 -10.30
C HIS A 251 -21.53 3.04 -10.04
N TRP A 252 -21.52 1.79 -10.47
CA TRP A 252 -22.61 0.85 -10.23
C TRP A 252 -22.78 0.50 -8.75
N PHE A 253 -21.67 0.25 -8.04
CA PHE A 253 -21.66 -0.02 -6.60
C PHE A 253 -22.31 1.12 -5.79
N PHE A 254 -21.99 2.38 -6.09
CA PHE A 254 -22.53 3.51 -5.34
C PHE A 254 -24.01 3.77 -5.65
N GLN A 255 -24.49 3.47 -6.85
CA GLN A 255 -25.89 3.69 -7.25
C GLN A 255 -26.86 2.63 -6.74
N THR A 256 -26.39 1.42 -6.43
CA THR A 256 -27.27 0.31 -6.05
C THR A 256 -27.48 0.20 -4.54
N LYS A 257 -28.69 -0.18 -4.12
CA LYS A 257 -29.00 -0.67 -2.77
C LYS A 257 -29.18 -2.20 -2.71
N ASN A 258 -29.12 -2.88 -3.85
CA ASN A 258 -29.34 -4.33 -3.91
C ASN A 258 -28.10 -5.08 -3.36
N PRO A 259 -28.24 -5.93 -2.33
CA PRO A 259 -27.12 -6.63 -1.72
C PRO A 259 -26.33 -7.50 -2.70
N LEU A 260 -27.00 -8.19 -3.62
CA LEU A 260 -26.34 -9.01 -4.64
C LEU A 260 -25.48 -8.15 -5.58
N LYS A 261 -25.96 -6.97 -5.97
CA LYS A 261 -25.17 -6.06 -6.82
C LYS A 261 -23.93 -5.52 -6.12
N ILE A 262 -24.00 -5.33 -4.80
CA ILE A 262 -22.85 -4.96 -3.97
C ILE A 262 -21.84 -6.11 -3.94
N GLN A 263 -22.29 -7.34 -3.70
CA GLN A 263 -21.43 -8.54 -3.73
C GLN A 263 -20.76 -8.72 -5.09
N ILE A 264 -21.51 -8.57 -6.19
CA ILE A 264 -20.96 -8.64 -7.55
C ILE A 264 -19.93 -7.53 -7.78
N SER A 265 -20.14 -6.33 -7.24
CA SER A 265 -19.15 -5.24 -7.37
C SER A 265 -17.84 -5.59 -6.66
N GLY A 266 -17.91 -6.18 -5.46
CA GLY A 266 -16.72 -6.71 -4.77
C GLY A 266 -16.03 -7.80 -5.58
N ALA A 267 -16.80 -8.73 -6.14
CA ALA A 267 -16.29 -9.76 -7.04
C ALA A 267 -15.56 -9.17 -8.25
N LEU A 268 -16.13 -8.14 -8.89
CA LEU A 268 -15.53 -7.48 -10.05
C LEU A 268 -14.24 -6.74 -9.70
N ILE A 269 -14.17 -6.06 -8.55
CA ILE A 269 -12.93 -5.40 -8.08
C ILE A 269 -11.79 -6.42 -7.92
N ALA A 270 -12.10 -7.57 -7.31
CA ALA A 270 -11.14 -8.66 -7.11
C ALA A 270 -10.73 -9.35 -8.41
N ALA A 271 -11.70 -9.70 -9.25
CA ALA A 271 -11.48 -10.35 -10.54
C ALA A 271 -10.67 -9.45 -11.48
N THR A 272 -10.89 -8.12 -11.44
CA THR A 272 -10.11 -7.16 -12.21
C THR A 272 -8.63 -7.18 -11.79
N TYR A 273 -8.32 -7.39 -10.50
CA TYR A 273 -6.93 -7.50 -10.05
C TYR A 273 -6.24 -8.71 -10.70
N GLY A 274 -6.91 -9.87 -10.72
CA GLY A 274 -6.43 -11.07 -11.42
C GLY A 274 -6.32 -10.88 -12.94
N GLY A 275 -7.31 -10.25 -13.57
CA GLY A 275 -7.27 -9.94 -15.00
C GLY A 275 -6.12 -9.02 -15.39
N ILE A 276 -5.80 -8.02 -14.54
CA ILE A 276 -4.67 -7.12 -14.75
C ILE A 276 -3.34 -7.85 -14.57
N LEU A 277 -3.23 -8.77 -13.62
CA LEU A 277 -2.03 -9.59 -13.51
C LEU A 277 -1.83 -10.50 -14.72
N ILE A 278 -2.90 -11.07 -15.28
CA ILE A 278 -2.80 -11.86 -16.52
C ILE A 278 -2.28 -10.99 -17.66
N LEU A 279 -2.83 -9.78 -17.83
CA LEU A 279 -2.32 -8.81 -18.81
C LEU A 279 -0.83 -8.53 -18.56
N TYR A 280 -0.44 -8.34 -17.30
CA TYR A 280 0.95 -8.14 -16.90
C TYR A 280 1.83 -9.32 -17.34
N ILE A 281 1.43 -10.57 -17.07
CA ILE A 281 2.18 -11.78 -17.47
C ILE A 281 2.35 -11.85 -18.99
N PHE A 282 1.30 -11.58 -19.77
CA PHE A 282 1.40 -11.57 -21.24
C PHE A 282 2.36 -10.50 -21.75
N ILE A 283 2.31 -9.29 -21.20
CA ILE A 283 3.25 -8.22 -21.55
C ILE A 283 4.68 -8.63 -21.15
N SER A 284 4.88 -9.20 -19.96
CA SER A 284 6.21 -9.65 -19.52
C SER A 284 6.79 -10.75 -20.41
N SER A 285 5.97 -11.72 -20.81
CA SER A 285 6.36 -12.78 -21.75
C SER A 285 6.80 -12.19 -23.10
N GLN A 286 6.03 -11.24 -23.63
CA GLN A 286 6.27 -10.70 -24.96
C GLN A 286 7.45 -9.73 -25.02
N PHE A 287 7.66 -8.90 -23.99
CA PHE A 287 8.59 -7.77 -24.06
C PHE A 287 9.84 -7.93 -23.21
N PHE A 288 9.83 -8.79 -22.19
CA PHE A 288 10.97 -8.96 -21.30
C PHE A 288 11.58 -10.35 -21.36
N TRP A 289 10.76 -11.39 -21.61
CA TRP A 289 11.19 -12.77 -21.60
C TRP A 289 10.69 -13.54 -22.82
N GLU A 290 11.08 -13.10 -24.02
CA GLU A 290 10.65 -13.67 -25.31
C GLU A 290 10.87 -15.20 -25.43
N THR A 291 11.75 -15.77 -24.61
CA THR A 291 12.07 -17.21 -24.57
C THR A 291 11.25 -18.02 -23.56
N LEU A 292 10.49 -17.35 -22.69
CA LEU A 292 9.65 -18.02 -21.68
C LEU A 292 8.22 -18.16 -22.18
N GLU A 293 7.85 -19.38 -22.52
CA GLU A 293 6.48 -19.75 -22.85
C GLU A 293 5.58 -19.71 -21.62
N ILE A 294 4.39 -19.13 -21.76
CA ILE A 294 3.34 -19.18 -20.74
C ILE A 294 2.81 -20.62 -20.66
N LYS A 295 3.15 -21.32 -19.58
CA LYS A 295 2.73 -22.72 -19.37
C LYS A 295 1.29 -22.85 -18.85
N TRP A 296 0.71 -21.76 -18.36
CA TRP A 296 -0.67 -21.73 -17.89
C TRP A 296 -1.66 -21.94 -19.04
N ARG A 297 -2.52 -22.95 -18.91
CA ARG A 297 -3.62 -23.20 -19.85
C ARG A 297 -4.80 -22.25 -19.58
N PHE A 298 -5.72 -22.15 -20.54
CA PHE A 298 -6.88 -21.24 -20.45
C PHE A 298 -7.69 -21.43 -19.16
N TYR A 299 -7.87 -22.67 -18.69
CA TYR A 299 -8.59 -22.96 -17.45
C TYR A 299 -7.81 -22.51 -16.20
N GLY A 300 -6.48 -22.61 -16.21
CA GLY A 300 -5.63 -22.12 -15.13
C GLY A 300 -5.64 -20.59 -15.06
N LEU A 301 -5.49 -19.92 -16.22
CA LEU A 301 -5.63 -18.46 -16.32
C LEU A 301 -7.03 -17.99 -15.90
N GLY A 302 -8.08 -18.73 -16.27
CA GLY A 302 -9.43 -18.47 -15.78
C GLY A 302 -9.50 -18.53 -14.25
N GLY A 303 -8.88 -19.54 -13.63
CA GLY A 303 -8.79 -19.66 -12.17
C GLY A 303 -8.17 -18.44 -11.48
N LEU A 304 -7.16 -17.82 -12.11
CA LEU A 304 -6.53 -16.58 -11.63
C LEU A 304 -7.46 -15.35 -11.63
N ILE A 305 -8.60 -15.40 -12.35
CA ILE A 305 -9.62 -14.34 -12.34
C ILE A 305 -10.77 -14.71 -11.40
N PHE A 306 -11.31 -15.92 -11.57
CA PHE A 306 -12.55 -16.33 -10.88
C PHE A 306 -12.34 -16.56 -9.39
N MET A 307 -11.17 -17.07 -8.96
CA MET A 307 -10.90 -17.30 -7.54
C MET A 307 -10.79 -15.97 -6.75
N PRO A 308 -10.03 -14.95 -7.20
CA PRO A 308 -10.14 -13.60 -6.66
C PRO A 308 -11.59 -13.08 -6.65
N GLY A 309 -12.31 -13.25 -7.75
CA GLY A 309 -13.73 -12.87 -7.85
C GLY A 309 -14.61 -13.48 -6.76
N LEU A 310 -14.40 -14.76 -6.44
CA LEU A 310 -15.11 -15.45 -5.37
C LEU A 310 -14.80 -14.83 -4.00
N PHE A 311 -13.53 -14.52 -3.70
CA PHE A 311 -13.17 -13.82 -2.46
C PHE A 311 -13.83 -12.45 -2.37
N GLY A 312 -13.82 -11.67 -3.46
CA GLY A 312 -14.49 -10.38 -3.53
C GLY A 312 -16.00 -10.48 -3.32
N PHE A 313 -16.64 -11.53 -3.84
CA PHE A 313 -18.07 -11.79 -3.64
C PHE A 313 -18.40 -12.05 -2.17
N LEU A 314 -17.64 -12.96 -1.53
CA LEU A 314 -17.81 -13.32 -0.12
C LEU A 314 -17.58 -12.13 0.81
N ILE A 315 -16.51 -11.38 0.56
CA ILE A 315 -16.18 -10.15 1.30
C ILE A 315 -17.27 -9.10 1.10
N GLY A 316 -17.77 -8.92 -0.13
CA GLY A 316 -18.87 -7.99 -0.42
C GLY A 316 -20.14 -8.27 0.39
N ASN A 317 -20.37 -9.52 0.82
CA ASN A 317 -21.49 -9.89 1.69
C ASN A 317 -21.37 -9.33 3.11
N LEU A 318 -20.15 -9.00 3.56
CA LEU A 318 -19.93 -8.37 4.86
C LEU A 318 -20.33 -6.89 4.88
N TYR A 319 -20.51 -6.28 3.70
CA TYR A 319 -20.92 -4.89 3.59
C TYR A 319 -22.43 -4.76 3.58
N SER A 320 -22.98 -4.21 4.66
CA SER A 320 -24.37 -3.77 4.75
C SER A 320 -24.44 -2.25 4.56
N LYS A 321 -25.14 -1.78 3.51
CA LYS A 321 -25.60 -0.39 3.49
C LYS A 321 -26.75 -0.32 4.50
N ASN A 322 -26.52 0.26 5.68
CA ASN A 322 -27.60 0.62 6.58
C ASN A 322 -28.67 1.38 5.77
N SER A 323 -29.91 0.90 5.85
CA SER A 323 -31.06 1.24 4.98
C SER A 323 -31.40 2.72 4.97
#